data_AF-A0A512BQW4-F1
#
_entry.id   AF-A0A512BQW4-F1
#
_cell.length_a   1.000
_cell.length_b   1.000
_cell.length_c   1.000
_cell.angle_alpha   90.00
_cell.angle_beta   90.00
_cell.angle_gamma   90.00
#
_symmetry.space_group_name_H-M   'P 1'
#
loop_
_entity.id
_entity.type
_entity.pdbx_description
1 polymer ?
#
loop_
_entity_poly.entity_id
_entity_poly.type
_entity_poly.pdbx_seq_one_letter_code
_entity_poly.pdbx_strand_id
1 'polypeptide(L)' 'MATRSGTSGEDTISGGPGADQLYGRAGNDRLSGFEGRDFLWGGSGNDNLSGGLEHRTICRTRSVPTPA' A
#
# COMPACT_ATOMS: atom_id res chain seq x y z
N MET A 1 0.42 -10.53 -11.83
CA MET A 1 1.24 -9.70 -10.92
C MET A 1 1.42 -8.32 -11.51
N ALA A 2 0.68 -7.34 -11.00
CA ALA A 2 0.85 -5.93 -11.34
C ALA A 2 1.76 -5.25 -10.30
N THR A 3 2.52 -4.25 -10.73
CA THR A 3 3.30 -3.39 -9.85
C THR A 3 2.87 -1.96 -10.08
N ARG A 4 2.42 -1.28 -9.04
CA ARG A 4 2.02 0.12 -9.08
C ARG A 4 2.72 0.91 -8.00
N SER A 5 3.15 2.11 -8.35
CA SER A 5 3.86 3.02 -7.46
C SER A 5 3.26 4.41 -7.56
N GLY A 6 3.04 5.02 -6.40
CA GLY A 6 2.64 6.40 -6.26
C GLY A 6 3.82 7.36 -6.41
N THR A 7 3.56 8.59 -6.01
CA THR A 7 4.41 9.76 -6.09
C THR A 7 4.82 10.19 -4.68
N SER A 8 5.15 11.46 -4.47
CA SER A 8 5.40 12.02 -3.14
C SER A 8 4.17 12.78 -2.59
N GLY A 9 3.02 12.65 -3.25
CA GLY A 9 1.76 13.26 -2.87
C GLY A 9 0.77 12.24 -2.32
N GLU A 10 -0.50 12.61 -2.20
CA GLU A 10 -1.54 11.67 -1.81
C GLU A 10 -1.98 10.85 -3.03
N ASP A 11 -1.67 9.56 -3.02
CA ASP A 11 -1.97 8.66 -4.13
C ASP A 11 -3.06 7.64 -3.77
N THR A 12 -3.95 7.35 -4.73
CA THR A 12 -4.90 6.25 -4.62
C THR A 12 -4.54 5.14 -5.60
N ILE A 13 -4.18 3.97 -5.08
CA ILE A 13 -3.64 2.87 -5.87
C ILE A 13 -4.44 1.59 -5.61
N SER A 14 -4.89 0.93 -6.67
CA SER A 14 -5.57 -0.37 -6.59
C SER A 14 -4.80 -1.46 -7.33
N GLY A 15 -4.66 -2.64 -6.74
CA GLY A 15 -4.03 -3.83 -7.35
C GLY A 15 -4.95 -4.48 -8.38
N GLY A 16 -6.13 -4.88 -7.94
CA GLY A 16 -7.10 -5.59 -8.77
C GLY A 16 -7.04 -7.09 -8.47
N PRO A 17 -7.52 -7.96 -9.36
CA PRO A 17 -7.43 -9.39 -9.14
C PRO A 17 -6.01 -9.91 -9.41
N GLY A 18 -5.48 -10.71 -8.48
CA GLY A 18 -4.19 -11.38 -8.58
C GLY A 18 -3.23 -11.00 -7.45
N ALA A 19 -1.98 -11.42 -7.56
CA ALA A 19 -0.95 -11.03 -6.60
C ALA A 19 -0.25 -9.75 -7.06
N ASP A 20 -0.51 -8.62 -6.39
CA ASP A 20 0.01 -7.31 -6.79
C ASP A 20 1.02 -6.71 -5.81
N GLN A 21 1.80 -5.74 -6.29
CA GLN A 21 2.72 -4.96 -5.47
C GLN A 21 2.40 -3.48 -5.58
N LEU A 22 1.99 -2.86 -4.48
CA LEU A 22 1.53 -1.49 -4.41
C LEU A 22 2.46 -0.69 -3.48
N TYR A 23 2.96 0.45 -3.95
CA TYR A 23 3.89 1.31 -3.22
C TYR A 23 3.37 2.75 -3.18
N GLY A 24 3.12 3.34 -2.01
CA GLY A 24 2.62 4.71 -1.84
C GLY A 24 3.74 5.75 -1.91
N ARG A 25 4.86 5.45 -1.22
CA ARG A 25 6.07 6.26 -1.03
C ARG A 25 5.92 7.35 0.03
N ALA A 26 5.62 8.59 -0.34
CA ALA A 26 5.55 9.69 0.62
C ALA A 26 4.24 10.42 0.39
N GLY A 27 3.55 10.79 1.46
CA GLY A 27 2.20 11.34 1.38
C GLY A 27 1.22 10.49 2.17
N ASN A 28 -0.06 10.87 2.12
CA ASN A 28 -1.11 10.07 2.74
C ASN A 28 -1.76 9.23 1.66
N ASP A 29 -1.31 7.98 1.53
CA ASP A 29 -1.71 7.16 0.40
C ASP A 29 -2.87 6.23 0.75
N ARG A 30 -3.72 5.93 -0.24
CA ARG A 30 -4.78 4.92 -0.14
C ARG A 30 -4.48 3.78 -1.09
N LEU A 31 -3.98 2.67 -0.56
CA LEU A 31 -3.64 1.50 -1.37
C LEU A 31 -4.62 0.34 -1.09
N SER A 32 -5.11 -0.32 -2.15
CA SER A 32 -6.10 -1.40 -2.06
C SER A 32 -5.69 -2.61 -2.90
N GLY A 33 -5.43 -3.74 -2.27
CA GLY A 33 -4.98 -4.99 -2.91
C GLY A 33 -6.06 -5.67 -3.74
N PHE A 34 -7.27 -5.80 -3.17
CA PHE A 34 -8.40 -6.58 -3.68
C PHE A 34 -8.23 -8.11 -3.52
N GLU A 35 -8.24 -8.89 -4.59
CA GLU A 35 -8.26 -10.35 -4.50
C GLU A 35 -6.86 -10.89 -4.76
N GLY A 36 -6.34 -11.70 -3.85
CA GLY A 36 -5.06 -12.37 -4.04
C GLY A 36 -3.99 -11.93 -3.05
N ARG A 37 -2.76 -12.38 -3.30
CA ARG A 37 -1.64 -12.14 -2.37
C ARG A 37 -0.94 -10.84 -2.71
N ASP A 38 -1.35 -9.79 -2.03
CA ASP A 38 -0.82 -8.45 -2.29
C ASP A 38 0.31 -8.05 -1.33
N PHE A 39 1.23 -7.28 -1.87
CA PHE A 39 2.26 -6.57 -1.12
C PHE A 39 1.92 -5.08 -1.14
N LEU A 40 1.52 -4.52 0.00
CA LEU A 40 1.21 -3.10 0.12
C LEU A 40 2.25 -2.42 1.00
N TRP A 41 2.93 -1.43 0.43
CA TRP A 41 3.84 -0.56 1.15
C TRP A 41 3.34 0.87 1.06
N GLY A 42 2.86 1.42 2.18
CA GLY A 42 2.43 2.81 2.27
C GLY A 42 3.62 3.74 2.13
N GLY A 43 4.45 3.82 3.16
CA GLY A 43 5.72 4.52 3.09
C GLY A 43 5.81 5.51 4.24
N SER A 44 6.07 6.78 3.95
CA SER A 44 6.08 7.87 4.93
C SER A 44 4.80 8.70 4.81
N GLY A 45 4.07 8.84 5.92
CA GLY A 45 2.81 9.59 5.96
C GLY A 45 1.71 8.75 6.57
N ASN A 46 0.49 9.26 6.54
CA ASN A 46 -0.67 8.56 7.11
C ASN A 46 -1.36 7.73 6.03
N ASP A 47 -0.85 6.52 5.83
CA ASP A 47 -1.32 5.63 4.78
C ASP A 47 -2.54 4.80 5.22
N ASN A 48 -3.49 4.62 4.31
CA ASN A 48 -4.61 3.70 4.43
C ASN A 48 -4.41 2.51 3.49
N LEU A 49 -3.98 1.37 4.05
CA LEU A 49 -3.68 0.16 3.29
C LEU A 49 -4.77 -0.89 3.52
N SER A 50 -5.48 -1.25 2.46
CA SER A 50 -6.48 -2.32 2.46
C SER A 50 -5.93 -3.52 1.69
N GLY A 51 -5.75 -4.64 2.38
CA GLY A 51 -5.23 -5.86 1.75
C GLY A 51 -6.23 -6.65 0.92
N GLY A 52 -7.51 -6.29 0.99
CA GLY A 52 -8.58 -7.05 0.36
C GLY A 52 -8.82 -8.42 0.99
N LEU A 53 -9.66 -9.23 0.34
CA LEU A 53 -10.14 -10.50 0.89
C LEU A 53 -9.34 -11.66 0.29
N GLU A 54 -8.91 -12.53 1.18
CA GLU A 54 -8.30 -13.83 0.91
C GLU A 54 -6.79 -13.80 0.62
N HIS A 55 -6.05 -14.23 1.64
CA HIS A 55 -4.62 -14.58 1.69
C HIS A 55 -3.57 -13.48 1.83
N ARG A 56 -2.95 -13.48 3.04
CA ARG A 56 -1.62 -12.96 3.39
C ARG A 56 -1.18 -11.71 2.61
N THR A 57 -1.92 -10.64 2.84
CA THR A 57 -1.46 -9.30 2.48
C THR A 57 -0.36 -8.87 3.44
N ILE A 58 0.83 -8.54 2.92
CA ILE A 58 1.87 -7.89 3.73
C ILE A 58 1.68 -6.39 3.58
N CYS A 59 1.06 -5.80 4.60
CA CYS A 59 0.87 -4.37 4.73
C CYS A 59 1.99 -3.81 5.61
N ARG A 60 2.91 -3.04 5.03
CA ARG A 60 4.04 -2.44 5.75
C ARG A 60 3.99 -0.92 5.59
N THR A 61 3.69 -0.21 6.68
CA THR A 61 3.97 1.23 6.78
C THR A 61 5.29 1.38 7.52
N ARG A 62 6.16 2.29 7.10
CA ARG A 62 7.29 2.67 7.96
C ARG A 62 6.70 3.67 8.93
N SER A 63 6.23 3.20 10.08
CA SER A 63 5.91 4.07 11.21
C SER A 63 7.14 4.94 11.45
N VAL A 64 7.08 6.21 11.07
CA VAL A 64 8.09 7.18 11.49
C VAL A 64 7.88 7.25 13.00
N PRO A 65 8.80 6.79 13.85
CA PRO A 65 8.75 7.20 15.24
C PRO A 65 8.94 8.72 15.19
N THR A 66 7.90 9.49 15.48
CA THR A 66 8.07 10.90 15.80
C THR A 66 9.14 10.96 16.89
N PRO A 67 10.34 11.51 16.66
CA PRO A 67 11.26 11.73 17.76
C PRO A 67 10.59 12.74 18.70
N ALA A 68 10.47 12.34 19.97
CA ALA A 68 10.00 13.18 21.06
C ALA A 68 10.90 14.40 21.25
#